data_AF-A0A963C9M3-F1
#
_entry.id   AF-A0A963C9M3-F1
#
_cell.length_a   1.000
_cell.length_b   1.000
_cell.length_c   1.000
_cell.angle_alpha   90.00
_cell.angle_beta   90.00
_cell.angle_gamma   90.00
#
_symmetry.space_group_name_H-M   'P 1'
#
loop_
_entity.id
_entity.type
_entity.pdbx_description
1 polymer ?
#
loop_
_entity_poly.entity_id
_entity_poly.type
_entity_poly.pdbx_seq_one_letter_code
_entity_poly.pdbx_strand_id
1 'polypeptide(L)'
;LANIRETDAIVNVVRCFEDGNVVHVNGRVDPIADIETIGTELALADLATVEKTLNREQKKARAGDKDAQKLVAVLEALLPHLNEGKPARSASLDDDARQLVKPLCLLTLKPAMYVANVAEDGFENNPHLDRLRELADAEGAPVVALCAAIEAEIADLDDEDKGDFLASMGLEEPGLDRLIRSAYRLLGLQTYFTAGVKEVRAWTIHVGDTAPQAAGVIHTDFERGFIRAQTIGFDDFIQFKGESGAKEAGKMRSEGKDYVVKDGDVMNFLFNV
;
A
#
# COMPACT_ATOMS: atom_id res chain seq x y z
N LEU A 1 -15.12 1.15 13.15
CA LEU A 1 -14.96 0.47 11.84
C LEU A 1 -15.38 1.31 10.63
N ALA A 2 -16.33 2.26 10.74
CA ALA A 2 -16.76 3.08 9.60
C ALA A 2 -15.59 3.80 8.90
N ASN A 3 -14.71 4.46 9.66
CA ASN A 3 -13.53 5.14 9.11
C ASN A 3 -12.58 4.18 8.36
N ILE A 4 -12.43 2.93 8.81
CA ILE A 4 -11.60 1.92 8.11
C ILE A 4 -12.24 1.54 6.76
N ARG A 5 -13.57 1.60 6.63
CA ARG A 5 -14.24 1.32 5.34
C ARG A 5 -13.90 2.36 4.27
N GLU A 6 -13.53 3.58 4.69
CA GLU A 6 -13.19 4.70 3.81
C GLU A 6 -11.71 4.74 3.40
N THR A 7 -10.88 3.79 3.87
CA THR A 7 -9.47 3.66 3.46
C THR A 7 -9.29 2.53 2.45
N ASP A 8 -8.15 2.46 1.76
CA ASP A 8 -7.84 1.40 0.79
C ASP A 8 -6.82 0.36 1.29
N ALA A 9 -6.09 0.68 2.35
CA ALA A 9 -5.14 -0.21 3.02
C ALA A 9 -5.19 -0.04 4.54
N ILE A 10 -4.57 -0.98 5.26
CA ILE A 10 -4.48 -0.97 6.74
C ILE A 10 -3.02 -1.04 7.17
N VAL A 11 -2.62 -0.10 8.03
CA VAL A 11 -1.33 -0.13 8.75
C VAL A 11 -1.63 -0.56 10.18
N ASN A 12 -1.18 -1.76 10.56
CA ASN A 12 -1.34 -2.28 11.91
C ASN A 12 -0.11 -1.89 12.73
N VAL A 13 -0.26 -0.92 13.63
CA VAL A 13 0.82 -0.56 14.55
C VAL A 13 0.80 -1.51 15.73
N VAL A 14 1.92 -2.21 15.96
CA VAL A 14 2.04 -3.29 16.92
C VAL A 14 3.17 -2.98 17.89
N ARG A 15 2.88 -3.08 19.20
CA ARG A 15 3.87 -2.84 20.24
C ARG A 15 4.87 -3.99 20.28
N CYS A 16 6.14 -3.69 20.06
CA CYS A 16 7.27 -4.63 20.08
C CYS A 16 8.34 -4.24 21.10
N PHE A 17 7.95 -3.61 22.22
CA PHE A 17 8.84 -3.26 23.33
C PHE A 17 8.16 -3.46 24.68
N GLU A 18 8.97 -3.80 25.69
CA GLU A 18 8.56 -3.85 27.09
C GLU A 18 8.88 -2.52 27.77
N ASP A 19 7.95 -1.99 28.55
CA ASP A 19 8.19 -0.85 29.44
C ASP A 19 7.25 -0.97 30.63
N GLY A 20 7.84 -1.05 31.84
CA GLY A 20 7.10 -1.17 33.09
C GLY A 20 6.23 0.04 33.43
N ASN A 21 6.46 1.18 32.79
CA ASN A 21 5.65 2.38 32.93
C ASN A 21 4.45 2.42 31.97
N VAL A 22 4.41 1.54 30.96
CA VAL A 22 3.36 1.50 29.94
C VAL A 22 2.53 0.23 30.11
N VAL A 23 1.35 0.38 30.71
CA VAL A 23 0.43 -0.75 30.98
C VAL A 23 -0.12 -1.33 29.67
N HIS A 24 -0.01 -2.65 29.52
CA HIS A 24 -0.67 -3.38 28.45
C HIS A 24 -2.07 -3.84 28.88
N VAL A 25 -3.06 -3.77 27.97
CA VAL A 25 -4.47 -4.13 28.29
C VAL A 25 -4.61 -5.57 28.80
N ASN A 26 -3.78 -6.48 28.28
CA ASN A 26 -3.72 -7.89 28.66
C ASN A 26 -2.67 -8.19 29.76
N GLY A 27 -2.04 -7.17 30.35
CA GLY A 27 -1.00 -7.31 31.38
C GLY A 27 0.35 -7.84 30.90
N ARG A 28 0.47 -8.23 29.62
CA ARG A 28 1.72 -8.63 28.95
C ARG A 28 1.71 -8.14 27.51
N VAL A 29 2.87 -7.79 26.96
CA VAL A 29 3.02 -7.48 25.53
C VAL A 29 3.08 -8.77 24.73
N ASP A 30 2.21 -8.92 23.75
CA ASP A 30 2.19 -10.08 22.85
C ASP A 30 1.71 -9.64 21.46
N PRO A 31 2.64 -9.24 20.56
CA PRO A 31 2.32 -8.68 19.26
C PRO A 31 1.31 -9.51 18.45
N ILE A 32 1.46 -10.83 18.52
CA ILE A 32 0.66 -11.79 17.74
C ILE A 32 -0.76 -11.83 18.28
N ALA A 33 -0.94 -11.89 19.60
CA ALA A 33 -2.26 -11.89 20.21
C ALA A 33 -3.02 -10.58 19.94
N ASP A 34 -2.32 -9.44 19.91
CA ASP A 34 -2.92 -8.15 19.60
C ASP A 34 -3.40 -8.09 18.14
N ILE A 35 -2.58 -8.60 17.20
CA ILE A 35 -2.96 -8.75 15.79
C ILE A 35 -4.16 -9.67 15.63
N GLU A 36 -4.16 -10.83 16.29
CA GLU A 36 -5.26 -11.80 16.24
C GLU A 36 -6.57 -11.20 16.78
N THR A 37 -6.49 -10.38 17.85
CA THR A 37 -7.64 -9.69 18.43
C THR A 37 -8.27 -8.74 17.41
N ILE A 38 -7.47 -7.85 16.82
CA ILE A 38 -7.94 -6.90 15.80
C ILE A 38 -8.44 -7.66 14.55
N GLY A 39 -7.69 -8.66 14.09
CA GLY A 39 -8.04 -9.48 12.94
C GLY A 39 -9.40 -10.16 13.09
N THR A 40 -9.66 -10.73 14.28
CA THR A 40 -10.94 -11.38 14.60
C THR A 40 -12.09 -10.37 14.60
N GLU A 41 -11.92 -9.19 15.18
CA GLU A 41 -12.95 -8.13 15.15
C GLU A 41 -13.31 -7.70 13.72
N LEU A 42 -12.29 -7.52 12.87
CA LEU A 42 -12.50 -7.18 11.45
C LEU A 42 -13.18 -8.32 10.69
N ALA A 43 -12.77 -9.57 10.92
CA ALA A 43 -13.34 -10.75 10.29
C ALA A 43 -14.82 -10.94 10.67
N LEU A 44 -15.19 -10.71 11.94
CA LEU A 44 -16.58 -10.75 12.40
C LEU A 44 -17.46 -9.70 11.72
N ALA A 45 -16.93 -8.48 11.52
CA ALA A 45 -17.66 -7.42 10.81
C ALA A 45 -17.88 -7.76 9.33
N ASP A 46 -16.91 -8.41 8.69
CA ASP A 46 -17.03 -8.90 7.32
C ASP A 46 -17.95 -10.12 7.23
N LEU A 47 -17.90 -11.04 8.20
CA LEU A 47 -18.79 -12.20 8.29
C LEU A 47 -20.26 -11.76 8.28
N ALA A 48 -20.62 -10.78 9.12
CA ALA A 48 -21.98 -10.22 9.14
C ALA A 48 -22.38 -9.59 7.79
N THR A 49 -21.43 -8.99 7.07
CA THR A 49 -21.65 -8.41 5.74
C THR A 49 -21.90 -9.52 4.69
N VAL A 50 -21.08 -10.58 4.74
CA VAL A 50 -21.18 -11.76 3.87
C VAL A 50 -22.49 -12.50 4.09
N GLU A 51 -22.87 -12.80 5.34
CA GLU A 51 -24.12 -13.48 5.69
C GLU A 51 -25.36 -12.71 5.22
N LYS A 52 -25.40 -11.39 5.47
CA LYS A 52 -26.50 -10.53 5.04
C LYS A 52 -26.63 -10.52 3.52
N THR A 53 -25.50 -10.49 2.80
CA THR A 53 -25.48 -10.47 1.34
C THR A 53 -25.90 -11.81 0.77
N LEU A 54 -25.37 -12.90 1.31
CA LEU A 54 -25.70 -14.27 0.93
C LEU A 54 -27.21 -14.50 1.04
N ASN A 55 -27.83 -14.16 2.17
CA ASN A 55 -29.27 -14.28 2.39
C ASN A 55 -30.12 -13.51 1.36
N ARG A 56 -29.65 -12.34 0.90
CA ARG A 56 -30.34 -11.52 -0.11
C ARG A 56 -30.22 -12.11 -1.51
N GLU A 57 -29.02 -12.53 -1.90
CA GLU A 57 -28.73 -12.96 -3.27
C GLU A 57 -29.12 -14.43 -3.53
N GLN A 58 -29.21 -15.26 -2.49
CA GLN A 58 -29.49 -16.69 -2.65
C GLN A 58 -30.85 -16.99 -3.28
N LYS A 59 -31.87 -16.15 -3.05
CA LYS A 59 -33.17 -16.29 -3.73
C LYS A 59 -33.06 -16.01 -5.23
N LYS A 60 -32.28 -15.00 -5.63
CA LYS A 60 -32.05 -14.65 -7.05
C LYS A 60 -31.25 -15.73 -7.75
N ALA A 61 -30.19 -16.24 -7.10
CA ALA A 61 -29.38 -17.32 -7.61
C ALA A 61 -30.20 -18.60 -7.88
N ARG A 62 -31.11 -18.96 -6.95
CA ARG A 62 -32.05 -20.07 -7.13
C ARG A 62 -33.09 -19.84 -8.23
N ALA A 63 -33.42 -18.58 -8.51
CA ALA A 63 -34.32 -18.20 -9.61
C ALA A 63 -33.62 -18.16 -10.99
N GLY A 64 -32.31 -18.45 -11.05
CA GLY A 64 -31.55 -18.58 -12.30
C GLY A 64 -30.73 -17.35 -12.69
N ASP A 65 -30.59 -16.35 -11.82
CA ASP A 65 -29.72 -15.20 -12.07
C ASP A 65 -28.23 -15.64 -12.00
N LYS A 66 -27.52 -15.50 -13.13
CA LYS A 66 -26.14 -15.97 -13.28
C LYS A 66 -25.13 -15.17 -12.45
N ASP A 67 -25.35 -13.87 -12.29
CA ASP A 67 -24.44 -13.01 -11.53
C ASP A 67 -24.61 -13.26 -10.03
N ALA A 68 -25.86 -13.43 -9.58
CA ALA A 68 -26.15 -13.85 -8.22
C ALA A 68 -25.56 -15.24 -7.91
N GLN A 69 -25.60 -16.19 -8.86
CA GLN A 69 -24.99 -17.52 -8.68
C GLN A 69 -23.47 -17.43 -8.47
N LYS A 70 -22.77 -16.63 -9.28
CA LYS A 70 -21.32 -16.42 -9.12
C LYS A 70 -20.99 -15.80 -7.77
N LEU A 71 -21.70 -14.72 -7.39
CA LEU A 71 -21.49 -14.05 -6.12
C LEU A 71 -21.78 -14.99 -4.93
N VAL A 72 -22.88 -15.73 -4.95
CA VAL A 72 -23.22 -16.70 -3.90
C VAL A 72 -22.12 -17.75 -3.73
N ALA A 73 -21.57 -18.30 -4.82
CA ALA A 73 -20.49 -19.27 -4.75
C ALA A 73 -19.23 -18.71 -4.03
N VAL A 74 -18.86 -17.46 -4.32
CA VAL A 74 -17.72 -16.80 -3.64
C VAL A 74 -18.05 -16.55 -2.16
N LEU A 75 -19.26 -16.10 -1.84
CA LEU A 75 -19.68 -15.84 -0.46
C LEU A 75 -19.75 -17.12 0.38
N GLU A 76 -20.21 -18.23 -0.19
CA GLU A 76 -20.24 -19.55 0.47
C GLU A 76 -18.82 -20.05 0.75
N ALA A 77 -17.84 -19.74 -0.11
CA ALA A 77 -16.43 -20.06 0.13
C ALA A 77 -15.79 -19.15 1.21
N LEU A 78 -16.16 -17.87 1.27
CA LEU A 78 -15.62 -16.92 2.25
C LEU A 78 -16.17 -17.10 3.66
N LEU A 79 -17.43 -17.55 3.78
CA LEU A 79 -18.13 -17.66 5.06
C LEU A 79 -17.39 -18.53 6.10
N PRO A 80 -16.95 -19.78 5.82
CA PRO A 80 -16.22 -20.58 6.79
C PRO A 80 -14.84 -19.96 7.14
N HIS A 81 -14.17 -19.31 6.19
CA HIS A 81 -12.88 -18.67 6.39
C HIS A 81 -12.97 -17.50 7.37
N LEU A 82 -13.94 -16.62 7.18
CA LEU A 82 -14.21 -15.50 8.09
C LEU A 82 -14.70 -15.98 9.46
N ASN A 83 -15.45 -17.08 9.51
CA ASN A 83 -15.92 -17.68 10.77
C ASN A 83 -14.77 -18.28 11.61
N GLU A 84 -13.63 -18.61 10.99
CA GLU A 84 -12.39 -18.97 11.70
C GLU A 84 -11.56 -17.75 12.14
N GLY A 85 -12.07 -16.52 11.94
CA GLY A 85 -11.35 -15.28 12.26
C GLY A 85 -10.26 -14.91 11.26
N LYS A 86 -10.16 -15.63 10.13
CA LYS A 86 -9.13 -15.38 9.11
C LYS A 86 -9.55 -14.25 8.16
N PRO A 87 -8.61 -13.39 7.73
CA PRO A 87 -8.95 -12.26 6.88
C PRO A 87 -9.28 -12.71 5.45
N ALA A 88 -10.25 -12.06 4.79
CA ALA A 88 -10.65 -12.39 3.43
C ALA A 88 -9.50 -12.35 2.40
N ARG A 89 -8.47 -11.51 2.62
CA ARG A 89 -7.28 -11.45 1.75
C ARG A 89 -6.48 -12.76 1.71
N SER A 90 -6.58 -13.61 2.74
CA SER A 90 -5.90 -14.91 2.79
C SER A 90 -6.77 -16.06 2.26
N ALA A 91 -8.03 -15.81 1.92
CA ALA A 91 -8.80 -16.73 1.08
C ALA A 91 -8.24 -16.60 -0.34
N SER A 92 -7.81 -17.71 -0.95
CA SER A 92 -7.19 -17.76 -2.29
C SER A 92 -8.19 -17.42 -3.41
N LEU A 93 -8.71 -16.18 -3.41
CA LEU A 93 -9.62 -15.64 -4.41
C LEU A 93 -8.85 -15.25 -5.67
N ASP A 94 -9.36 -15.68 -6.81
CA ASP A 94 -8.94 -15.19 -8.12
C ASP A 94 -9.45 -13.76 -8.39
N ASP A 95 -8.99 -13.15 -9.48
CA ASP A 95 -9.30 -11.75 -9.82
C ASP A 95 -10.80 -11.53 -10.06
N ASP A 96 -11.48 -12.50 -10.67
CA ASP A 96 -12.93 -12.45 -10.90
C ASP A 96 -13.70 -12.45 -9.57
N ALA A 97 -13.34 -13.35 -8.65
CA ALA A 97 -13.94 -13.42 -7.32
C ALA A 97 -13.67 -12.14 -6.51
N ARG A 98 -12.45 -11.60 -6.56
CA ARG A 98 -12.09 -10.31 -5.92
C ARG A 98 -12.95 -9.18 -6.45
N GLN A 99 -13.16 -9.11 -7.77
CA GLN A 99 -13.97 -8.08 -8.40
C GLN A 99 -15.46 -8.20 -8.02
N LEU A 100 -15.97 -9.43 -7.87
CA LEU A 100 -17.36 -9.67 -7.44
C LEU A 100 -17.63 -9.19 -6.01
N VAL A 101 -16.66 -9.35 -5.09
CA VAL A 101 -16.83 -8.94 -3.69
C VAL A 101 -16.37 -7.51 -3.40
N LYS A 102 -15.67 -6.85 -4.33
CA LYS A 102 -15.22 -5.46 -4.20
C LYS A 102 -16.33 -4.49 -3.75
N PRO A 103 -17.56 -4.54 -4.28
CA PRO A 103 -18.66 -3.65 -3.84
C PRO A 103 -19.12 -3.87 -2.40
N LEU A 104 -18.74 -4.98 -1.75
CA LEU A 104 -19.06 -5.25 -0.35
C LEU A 104 -18.15 -4.50 0.63
N CYS A 105 -17.05 -3.92 0.13
CA CYS A 105 -16.07 -3.17 0.92
C CYS A 105 -15.63 -3.94 2.18
N LEU A 106 -15.30 -5.23 2.01
CA LEU A 106 -14.82 -6.08 3.09
C LEU A 106 -13.52 -5.50 3.67
N LEU A 107 -13.48 -5.32 4.98
CA LEU A 107 -12.36 -4.73 5.72
C LEU A 107 -11.09 -5.58 5.59
N THR A 108 -11.25 -6.88 5.74
CA THR A 108 -10.17 -7.87 5.76
C THR A 108 -9.64 -8.25 4.38
N LEU A 109 -10.28 -7.77 3.31
CA LEU A 109 -9.79 -7.90 1.94
C LEU A 109 -8.75 -6.83 1.59
N LYS A 110 -8.73 -5.71 2.33
CA LYS A 110 -7.76 -4.63 2.10
C LYS A 110 -6.33 -5.14 2.28
N PRO A 111 -5.38 -4.69 1.45
CA PRO A 111 -3.96 -4.87 1.71
C PRO A 111 -3.61 -4.37 3.12
N ALA A 112 -2.76 -5.11 3.81
CA ALA A 112 -2.35 -4.80 5.16
C ALA A 112 -0.82 -4.89 5.30
N MET A 113 -0.27 -4.05 6.16
CA MET A 113 1.13 -4.11 6.60
C MET A 113 1.21 -3.95 8.11
N TYR A 114 2.40 -4.20 8.65
CA TYR A 114 2.70 -4.04 10.07
C TYR A 114 3.75 -2.96 10.31
N VAL A 115 3.52 -2.19 11.36
CA VAL A 115 4.51 -1.28 11.92
C VAL A 115 4.89 -1.81 13.28
N ALA A 116 6.12 -2.29 13.40
CA ALA A 116 6.68 -2.73 14.67
C ALA A 116 7.18 -1.50 15.42
N ASN A 117 6.42 -1.04 16.42
CA ASN A 117 6.87 0.02 17.30
C ASN A 117 7.85 -0.58 18.32
N VAL A 118 9.12 -0.21 18.24
CA VAL A 118 10.20 -0.73 19.08
C VAL A 118 10.76 0.35 20.02
N ALA A 119 11.52 -0.07 21.03
CA ALA A 119 12.36 0.85 21.80
C ALA A 119 13.57 1.30 20.96
N GLU A 120 14.31 2.29 21.43
CA GLU A 120 15.46 2.87 20.73
C GLU A 120 16.55 1.83 20.39
N ASP A 121 16.76 0.86 21.28
CA ASP A 121 17.70 -0.26 21.11
C ASP A 121 17.02 -1.55 20.59
N GLY A 122 15.72 -1.48 20.28
CA GLY A 122 14.88 -2.64 19.97
C GLY A 122 14.83 -3.05 18.49
N PHE A 123 15.71 -2.51 17.64
CA PHE A 123 15.76 -2.83 16.20
C PHE A 123 16.42 -4.17 15.89
N GLU A 124 17.28 -4.66 16.78
CA GLU A 124 18.00 -5.93 16.70
C GLU A 124 17.77 -6.76 17.97
N ASN A 125 17.92 -8.08 17.88
CA ASN A 125 17.78 -9.01 19.02
C ASN A 125 16.46 -8.84 19.80
N ASN A 126 15.37 -8.54 19.08
CA ASN A 126 14.07 -8.27 19.67
C ASN A 126 13.09 -9.42 19.35
N PRO A 127 12.78 -10.31 20.31
CA PRO A 127 11.91 -11.46 20.08
C PRO A 127 10.49 -11.09 19.62
N HIS A 128 9.99 -9.91 20.02
CA HIS A 128 8.68 -9.42 19.60
C HIS A 128 8.69 -9.03 18.11
N LEU A 129 9.75 -8.36 17.67
CA LEU A 129 9.96 -7.99 16.28
C LEU A 129 10.18 -9.23 15.39
N ASP A 130 10.96 -10.20 15.86
CA ASP A 130 11.24 -11.44 15.11
C ASP A 130 9.97 -12.26 14.88
N ARG A 131 9.16 -12.46 15.93
CA ARG A 131 7.85 -13.14 15.82
C ARG A 131 6.90 -12.41 14.86
N LEU A 132 6.91 -11.08 14.87
CA LEU A 132 6.09 -10.27 13.96
C LEU A 132 6.54 -10.44 12.51
N ARG A 133 7.85 -10.47 12.24
CA ARG A 133 8.40 -10.73 10.91
C ARG A 133 8.01 -12.12 10.40
N GLU A 134 8.11 -13.15 11.24
CA GLU A 134 7.71 -14.52 10.89
C GLU A 134 6.22 -14.61 10.47
N LEU A 135 5.32 -13.98 11.24
CA LEU A 135 3.90 -13.93 10.89
C LEU A 135 3.68 -13.17 9.57
N ALA A 136 4.33 -12.01 9.43
CA ALA A 136 4.15 -11.15 8.27
C ALA A 136 4.67 -11.80 6.98
N ASP A 137 5.78 -12.52 7.04
CA ASP A 137 6.32 -13.31 5.91
C ASP A 137 5.35 -14.42 5.49
N ALA A 138 4.70 -15.08 6.45
CA ALA A 138 3.66 -16.08 6.17
C ALA A 138 2.40 -15.47 5.53
N GLU A 139 2.08 -14.22 5.83
CA GLU A 139 0.97 -13.47 5.21
C GLU A 139 1.35 -12.73 3.92
N GLY A 140 2.64 -12.60 3.60
CA GLY A 140 3.13 -11.74 2.53
C GLY A 140 2.91 -10.23 2.81
N ALA A 141 2.87 -9.84 4.08
CA ALA A 141 2.63 -8.47 4.53
C ALA A 141 3.97 -7.75 4.82
N PRO A 142 4.18 -6.51 4.34
CA PRO A 142 5.36 -5.74 4.68
C PRO A 142 5.45 -5.42 6.18
N VAL A 143 6.67 -5.36 6.71
CA VAL A 143 6.95 -4.90 8.09
C VAL A 143 7.89 -3.72 8.05
N VAL A 144 7.55 -2.64 8.76
CA VAL A 144 8.44 -1.51 9.01
C VAL A 144 8.67 -1.41 10.52
N ALA A 145 9.92 -1.51 10.95
CA ALA A 145 10.30 -1.24 12.34
C ALA A 145 10.65 0.25 12.50
N LEU A 146 10.07 0.88 13.52
CA LEU A 146 10.38 2.26 13.92
C LEU A 146 10.23 2.41 15.42
N CYS A 147 10.87 3.44 15.98
CA CYS A 147 10.67 3.80 17.37
C CYS A 147 9.83 5.08 17.40
N ALA A 148 8.57 4.97 17.84
CA ALA A 148 7.67 6.11 17.82
C ALA A 148 8.14 7.29 18.69
N ALA A 149 8.93 7.02 19.74
CA ALA A 149 9.54 8.06 20.57
C ALA A 149 10.59 8.86 19.77
N ILE A 150 11.52 8.17 19.10
CA ILE A 150 12.52 8.79 18.22
C ILE A 150 11.83 9.58 17.10
N GLU A 151 10.81 9.02 16.44
CA GLU A 151 10.10 9.73 15.37
C GLU A 151 9.40 11.00 15.86
N ALA A 152 8.90 11.00 17.11
CA ALA A 152 8.29 12.19 17.71
C ALA A 152 9.35 13.27 17.99
N GLU A 153 10.52 12.89 18.49
CA GLU A 153 11.63 13.84 18.68
C GLU A 153 12.10 14.44 17.35
N ILE A 154 12.27 13.61 16.31
CA ILE A 154 12.63 14.08 14.96
C ILE A 154 11.60 15.08 14.41
N ALA A 155 10.30 14.87 14.69
CA ALA A 155 9.24 15.74 14.22
C ALA A 155 9.28 17.15 14.86
N ASP A 156 9.84 17.27 16.07
CA ASP A 156 9.98 18.53 16.81
C ASP A 156 11.29 19.27 16.48
N LEU A 157 12.21 18.65 15.73
CA LEU A 157 13.46 19.28 15.30
C LEU A 157 13.28 20.13 14.04
N ASP A 158 14.09 21.19 13.94
CA ASP A 158 14.25 21.97 12.71
C ASP A 158 15.05 21.18 11.66
N ASP A 159 14.86 21.49 10.37
CA ASP A 159 15.47 20.73 9.27
C ASP A 159 17.01 20.72 9.30
N GLU A 160 17.62 21.77 9.87
CA GLU A 160 19.08 21.87 10.03
C GLU A 160 19.63 20.87 11.06
N ASP A 161 18.84 20.54 12.09
CA ASP A 161 19.25 19.68 13.21
C ASP A 161 18.95 18.19 12.96
N LYS A 162 17.97 17.88 12.09
CA LYS A 162 17.56 16.50 11.78
C LYS A 162 18.71 15.63 11.29
N GLY A 163 19.56 16.18 10.41
CA GLY A 163 20.67 15.44 9.83
C GLY A 163 21.69 14.98 10.88
N ASP A 164 22.06 15.88 11.78
CA ASP A 164 23.01 15.59 12.86
C ASP A 164 22.42 14.62 13.88
N PHE A 165 21.12 14.76 14.21
CA PHE A 165 20.42 13.84 15.10
C PHE A 165 20.39 12.42 14.54
N LEU A 166 19.95 12.25 13.28
CA LEU A 166 19.92 10.94 12.61
C LEU A 166 21.31 10.29 12.56
N ALA A 167 22.33 11.06 12.18
CA ALA A 167 23.71 10.59 12.12
C ALA A 167 24.23 10.13 13.49
N SER A 168 23.87 10.82 14.58
CA SER A 168 24.25 10.44 15.94
C SER A 168 23.67 9.08 16.38
N MET A 169 22.53 8.68 15.78
CA MET A 169 21.87 7.39 16.01
C MET A 169 22.27 6.31 14.99
N GLY A 170 23.11 6.65 14.01
CA GLY A 170 23.46 5.75 12.91
C GLY A 170 22.32 5.49 11.92
N LEU A 171 21.34 6.40 11.85
CA LEU A 171 20.22 6.34 10.91
C LEU A 171 20.52 7.22 9.68
N GLU A 172 20.23 6.71 8.48
CA GLU A 172 20.37 7.49 7.24
C GLU A 172 19.13 8.36 6.95
N GLU A 173 17.96 7.96 7.45
CA GLU A 173 16.68 8.63 7.24
C GLU A 173 15.68 8.29 8.36
N PRO A 174 14.62 9.10 8.54
CA PRO A 174 13.55 8.81 9.48
C PRO A 174 12.83 7.48 9.17
N GLY A 175 12.40 6.76 10.20
CA GLY A 175 11.59 5.56 10.05
C GLY A 175 10.22 5.85 9.45
N LEU A 176 9.68 7.05 9.68
CA LEU A 176 8.43 7.49 9.07
C LEU A 176 8.51 7.55 7.54
N ASP A 177 9.64 7.95 6.96
CA ASP A 177 9.82 7.98 5.49
C ASP A 177 9.77 6.57 4.89
N ARG A 178 10.36 5.60 5.60
CA ARG A 178 10.30 4.17 5.22
C ARG A 178 8.87 3.64 5.29
N LEU A 179 8.11 4.06 6.30
CA LEU A 179 6.68 3.72 6.44
C LEU A 179 5.87 4.31 5.29
N ILE A 180 6.05 5.60 4.98
CA ILE A 180 5.34 6.29 3.88
C ILE A 180 5.58 5.56 2.56
N ARG A 181 6.85 5.28 2.21
CA ARG A 181 7.18 4.57 0.97
C ARG A 181 6.61 3.16 0.92
N SER A 182 6.60 2.44 2.05
CA SER A 182 6.04 1.08 2.14
C SER A 182 4.52 1.09 1.99
N ALA A 183 3.83 2.05 2.61
CA ALA A 183 2.38 2.22 2.50
C ALA A 183 1.97 2.66 1.08
N TYR A 184 2.76 3.52 0.44
CA TYR A 184 2.54 3.95 -0.94
C TYR A 184 2.61 2.75 -1.91
N ARG A 185 3.60 1.88 -1.74
CA ARG A 185 3.70 0.62 -2.50
C ARG A 185 2.59 -0.37 -2.16
N LEU A 186 2.18 -0.45 -0.89
CA LEU A 186 1.06 -1.32 -0.44
C LEU A 186 -0.26 -0.96 -1.13
N LEU A 187 -0.47 0.33 -1.42
CA LEU A 187 -1.61 0.82 -2.20
C LEU A 187 -1.49 0.53 -3.71
N GLY A 188 -0.40 -0.10 -4.15
CA GLY A 188 -0.14 -0.35 -5.57
C GLY A 188 0.17 0.93 -6.34
N LEU A 189 0.74 1.95 -5.68
CA LEU A 189 1.08 3.22 -6.29
C LEU A 189 2.57 3.26 -6.67
N GLN A 190 2.87 4.01 -7.73
CA GLN A 190 4.23 4.31 -8.18
C GLN A 190 4.31 5.77 -8.67
N THR A 191 5.52 6.28 -8.84
CA THR A 191 5.76 7.68 -9.21
C THR A 191 6.39 7.80 -10.59
N TYR A 192 5.96 8.78 -11.38
CA TYR A 192 6.73 9.28 -12.52
C TYR A 192 6.99 10.77 -12.35
N PHE A 193 7.93 11.32 -13.11
CA PHE A 193 8.33 12.72 -13.01
C PHE A 193 8.07 13.51 -14.28
N THR A 194 7.67 14.76 -14.11
CA THR A 194 7.85 15.80 -15.14
C THR A 194 8.96 16.72 -14.67
N ALA A 195 9.95 16.98 -15.51
CA ALA A 195 11.09 17.83 -15.19
C ALA A 195 11.28 18.91 -16.26
N GLY A 196 11.20 20.18 -15.86
CA GLY A 196 11.45 21.32 -16.72
C GLY A 196 12.06 22.48 -15.94
N VAL A 197 12.41 23.56 -16.64
CA VAL A 197 13.09 24.72 -16.04
C VAL A 197 12.26 25.38 -14.92
N LYS A 198 10.93 25.35 -15.04
CA LYS A 198 10.02 25.98 -14.07
C LYS A 198 9.64 25.07 -12.90
N GLU A 199 9.57 23.77 -13.12
CA GLU A 199 8.98 22.84 -12.18
C GLU A 199 9.59 21.44 -12.37
N VAL A 200 9.86 20.79 -11.24
CA VAL A 200 10.05 19.34 -11.18
C VAL A 200 8.94 18.81 -10.28
N ARG A 201 8.19 17.83 -10.77
CA ARG A 201 7.03 17.30 -10.05
C ARG A 201 6.96 15.79 -10.14
N ALA A 202 6.66 15.19 -8.99
CA ALA A 202 6.29 13.78 -8.85
C ALA A 202 4.78 13.63 -9.06
N TRP A 203 4.39 12.64 -9.87
CA TRP A 203 3.01 12.30 -10.17
C TRP A 203 2.73 10.87 -9.72
N THR A 204 1.66 10.72 -8.92
CA THR A 204 1.19 9.42 -8.43
C THR A 204 0.30 8.75 -9.46
N ILE A 205 0.62 7.50 -9.79
CA ILE A 205 -0.18 6.61 -10.65
C ILE A 205 -0.26 5.22 -10.02
N HIS A 206 -1.14 4.36 -10.52
CA HIS A 206 -1.13 2.96 -10.12
C HIS A 206 -0.06 2.19 -10.90
N VAL A 207 0.51 1.18 -10.26
CA VAL A 207 1.38 0.21 -10.93
C VAL A 207 0.58 -0.45 -12.05
N GLY A 208 1.11 -0.38 -13.28
CA GLY A 208 0.44 -0.92 -14.46
C GLY A 208 -0.31 0.13 -15.30
N ASP A 209 -0.43 1.38 -14.84
CA ASP A 209 -1.03 2.45 -15.64
C ASP A 209 -0.23 2.68 -16.94
N THR A 210 -0.98 2.83 -18.04
CA THR A 210 -0.43 3.13 -19.36
C THR A 210 -0.07 4.61 -19.48
N ALA A 211 0.78 4.96 -20.47
CA ALA A 211 1.18 6.34 -20.71
C ALA A 211 -0.01 7.32 -20.88
N PRO A 212 -1.12 6.98 -21.59
CA PRO A 212 -2.31 7.83 -21.63
C PRO A 212 -2.97 8.04 -20.26
N GLN A 213 -3.11 6.98 -19.46
CA GLN A 213 -3.70 7.06 -18.12
C GLN A 213 -2.84 7.94 -17.20
N ALA A 214 -1.51 7.76 -17.25
CA ALA A 214 -0.56 8.58 -16.50
C ALA A 214 -0.62 10.06 -16.91
N ALA A 215 -0.78 10.34 -18.22
CA ALA A 215 -0.98 11.70 -18.71
C ALA A 215 -2.31 12.32 -18.23
N GLY A 216 -3.36 11.51 -18.13
CA GLY A 216 -4.67 11.90 -17.62
C GLY A 216 -4.66 12.43 -16.19
N VAL A 217 -3.69 11.98 -15.36
CA VAL A 217 -3.48 12.50 -14.00
C VAL A 217 -3.06 13.96 -13.99
N ILE A 218 -2.34 14.42 -15.03
CA ILE A 218 -2.01 15.85 -15.20
C ILE A 218 -3.27 16.62 -15.60
N HIS A 219 -3.93 16.15 -16.65
CA HIS A 219 -5.18 16.72 -17.13
C HIS A 219 -5.94 15.72 -18.03
N THR A 220 -7.25 15.63 -17.90
CA THR A 220 -8.08 14.68 -18.68
C THR A 220 -7.97 14.85 -20.21
N ASP A 221 -7.66 16.05 -20.70
CA ASP A 221 -7.43 16.30 -22.12
C ASP A 221 -6.16 15.64 -22.66
N PHE A 222 -5.13 15.45 -21.82
CA PHE A 222 -3.91 14.77 -22.25
C PHE A 222 -4.17 13.31 -22.58
N GLU A 223 -5.03 12.65 -21.80
CA GLU A 223 -5.43 11.27 -22.05
C GLU A 223 -6.27 11.15 -23.34
N ARG A 224 -7.25 12.03 -23.52
CA ARG A 224 -8.12 12.05 -24.71
C ARG A 224 -7.34 12.38 -25.99
N GLY A 225 -6.48 13.37 -25.91
CA GLY A 225 -5.66 13.88 -27.00
C GLY A 225 -4.32 13.16 -27.17
N PHE A 226 -4.05 12.10 -26.41
CA PHE A 226 -2.73 11.46 -26.33
C PHE A 226 -2.21 11.05 -27.70
N ILE A 227 -1.01 11.53 -28.05
CA ILE A 227 -0.28 11.14 -29.25
C ILE A 227 0.82 10.14 -28.88
N ARG A 228 1.72 10.53 -27.98
CA ARG A 228 2.87 9.75 -27.51
C ARG A 228 3.49 10.38 -26.27
N ALA A 229 4.29 9.60 -25.53
CA ALA A 229 5.12 10.10 -24.45
C ALA A 229 6.61 10.06 -24.85
N GLN A 230 7.33 11.13 -24.57
CA GLN A 230 8.79 11.09 -24.54
C GLN A 230 9.22 10.65 -23.15
N THR A 231 9.92 9.52 -23.06
CA THR A 231 10.23 8.87 -21.79
C THR A 231 11.73 8.64 -21.66
N ILE A 232 12.28 8.98 -20.50
CA ILE A 232 13.67 8.69 -20.09
C ILE A 232 13.58 7.99 -18.74
N GLY A 233 14.31 6.88 -18.55
CA GLY A 233 14.37 6.25 -17.22
C GLY A 233 15.12 7.13 -16.22
N PHE A 234 14.75 7.11 -14.94
CA PHE A 234 15.38 7.94 -13.90
C PHE A 234 16.92 7.86 -13.92
N ASP A 235 17.45 6.64 -13.90
CA ASP A 235 18.89 6.40 -13.87
C ASP A 235 19.61 6.98 -15.11
N ASP A 236 19.00 6.85 -16.29
CA ASP A 236 19.53 7.45 -17.52
C ASP A 236 19.47 8.99 -17.44
N PHE A 237 18.39 9.56 -16.90
CA PHE A 237 18.25 11.00 -16.72
C PHE A 237 19.35 11.57 -15.81
N ILE A 238 19.65 10.89 -14.70
CA ILE A 238 20.74 11.28 -13.79
C ILE A 238 22.11 11.05 -14.43
N GLN A 239 22.36 9.87 -15.00
CA GLN A 239 23.64 9.50 -15.61
C GLN A 239 24.05 10.47 -16.72
N PHE A 240 23.11 10.86 -17.57
CA PHE A 240 23.36 11.75 -18.71
C PHE A 240 23.05 13.23 -18.42
N LYS A 241 22.90 13.59 -17.14
CA LYS A 241 22.76 14.99 -16.68
C LYS A 241 21.58 15.73 -17.33
N GLY A 242 20.44 15.07 -17.38
CA GLY A 242 19.17 15.62 -17.81
C GLY A 242 18.79 15.27 -19.25
N GLU A 243 17.73 15.92 -19.72
CA GLU A 243 17.04 15.57 -20.97
C GLU A 243 17.95 15.61 -22.20
N SER A 244 18.71 16.70 -22.38
CA SER A 244 19.57 16.89 -23.55
C SER A 244 20.64 15.80 -23.66
N GLY A 245 21.35 15.51 -22.57
CA GLY A 245 22.39 14.48 -22.58
C GLY A 245 21.81 13.08 -22.76
N ALA A 246 20.67 12.78 -22.13
CA ALA A 246 19.99 11.51 -22.32
C ALA A 246 19.51 11.32 -23.76
N LYS A 247 19.06 12.40 -24.41
CA LYS A 247 18.68 12.39 -25.82
C LYS A 247 19.87 12.15 -26.75
N GLU A 248 20.99 12.84 -26.52
CA GLU A 248 22.23 12.65 -27.30
C GLU A 248 22.79 11.23 -27.15
N ALA A 249 22.64 10.64 -25.95
CA ALA A 249 23.00 9.25 -25.67
C ALA A 249 21.99 8.22 -26.20
N GLY A 250 20.91 8.64 -26.86
CA GLY A 250 19.89 7.75 -27.42
C GLY A 250 19.00 7.06 -26.38
N LYS A 251 18.91 7.60 -25.16
CA LYS A 251 18.11 7.04 -24.06
C LYS A 251 16.67 7.57 -24.01
N MET A 252 16.38 8.66 -24.71
CA MET A 252 15.02 9.16 -24.86
C MET A 252 14.22 8.27 -25.82
N ARG A 253 13.15 7.67 -25.31
CA ARG A 253 12.24 6.81 -26.07
C ARG A 253 10.96 7.57 -26.41
N SER A 254 10.34 7.18 -27.52
CA SER A 254 9.02 7.67 -27.92
C SER A 254 8.01 6.53 -27.73
N GLU A 255 7.28 6.59 -26.63
CA GLU A 255 6.37 5.55 -26.18
C GLU A 255 4.94 5.78 -26.66
N GLY A 256 4.28 4.70 -27.08
CA GLY A 256 2.91 4.70 -27.59
C GLY A 256 1.86 4.52 -26.49
N LYS A 257 0.60 4.29 -26.91
CA LYS A 257 -0.54 4.15 -25.99
C LYS A 257 -0.46 2.91 -25.10
N ASP A 258 0.19 1.84 -25.57
CA ASP A 258 0.29 0.57 -24.85
C ASP A 258 1.50 0.52 -23.89
N TYR A 259 2.29 1.59 -23.80
CA TYR A 259 3.42 1.65 -22.88
C TYR A 259 2.92 1.70 -21.45
N VAL A 260 3.33 0.72 -20.64
CA VAL A 260 3.13 0.72 -19.20
C VAL A 260 4.24 1.56 -18.57
N VAL A 261 3.85 2.60 -17.85
CA VAL A 261 4.80 3.52 -17.19
C VAL A 261 5.59 2.77 -16.13
N LYS A 262 6.87 3.08 -16.02
CA LYS A 262 7.75 2.51 -15.00
C LYS A 262 8.00 3.52 -13.89
N ASP A 263 8.21 3.02 -12.68
CA ASP A 263 8.57 3.84 -11.53
C ASP A 263 9.84 4.65 -11.83
N GLY A 264 9.77 5.96 -11.54
CA GLY A 264 10.83 6.93 -11.79
C GLY A 264 10.96 7.43 -13.24
N ASP A 265 10.14 6.97 -14.19
CA ASP A 265 10.19 7.50 -15.56
C ASP A 265 10.05 9.03 -15.57
N VAL A 266 10.94 9.70 -16.30
CA VAL A 266 10.86 11.14 -16.58
C VAL A 266 10.17 11.31 -17.92
N MET A 267 8.97 11.89 -17.90
CA MET A 267 8.05 11.88 -19.03
C MET A 267 7.65 13.29 -19.49
N ASN A 268 7.53 13.45 -20.80
CA ASN A 268 6.91 14.59 -21.45
C ASN A 268 5.83 14.11 -22.43
N PHE A 269 4.59 14.55 -22.25
CA PHE A 269 3.46 14.07 -23.03
C PHE A 269 3.16 14.98 -24.23
N LEU A 270 3.04 14.38 -25.41
CA LEU A 270 2.57 15.08 -26.60
C LEU A 270 1.10 14.71 -26.82
N PHE A 271 0.26 15.72 -26.96
CA PHE A 271 -1.18 15.58 -27.13
C PHE A 271 -1.69 16.62 -28.12
N ASN A 272 -2.85 16.35 -28.72
CA ASN A 272 -3.59 17.33 -29.51
C ASN A 272 -4.77 17.88 -28.71
N VAL A 273 -5.05 19.17 -28.86
CA VAL A 273 -6.21 19.86 -28.27
C VAL A 273 -7.40 19.76 -29.21
#